data_AF-A0A1F8DZ60-F1
#
_entry.id   AF-A0A1F8DZ60-F1
#
_cell.length_a   1.000
_cell.length_b   1.000
_cell.length_c   1.000
_cell.angle_alpha   90.00
_cell.angle_beta   90.00
_cell.angle_gamma   90.00
#
_symmetry.space_group_name_H-M   'P 1'
#
loop_
_entity.id
_entity.type
_entity.pdbx_description
1 polymer ?
#
loop_
_entity_poly.entity_id
_entity_poly.type
_entity_poly.pdbx_seq_one_letter_code
_entity_poly.pdbx_strand_id
1 'polypeptide(L)'
;MISNYEFIKTQAYEISWAVFRCAELFSQAKLRGEVEAAAVDLIADHAVANSVADGDFPRIDKLTSLIRLAESVGQIAPVNANVLYRELDNLTKALRIEVAEQHNKKNITASLEQIFTNTAYANNLQPITNNQQQNSGLGDSARISSATSASPIIPTLRQDKDTQFGSVEALLSAAVRPAQLTPAPMQKAPIVRQPLTPVSSATASVQAGSWQFVILQKVKDLGQTTTKELTASFPEISERTIRFYLQKLVDNGSIDRIGSSGPGSAYRAKG
;
A
#
# COMPACT_ATOMS: atom_id res chain seq x y z
N MET A 1 -8.57 4.68 11.52
CA MET A 1 -7.65 4.01 10.58
C MET A 1 -8.51 3.40 9.50
N ILE A 2 -8.16 3.57 8.23
CA ILE A 2 -8.81 2.85 7.14
C ILE A 2 -8.43 1.37 7.29
N SER A 3 -9.39 0.45 7.14
CA SER A 3 -9.07 -0.98 7.18
C SER A 3 -8.22 -1.33 5.95
N ASN A 4 -7.35 -2.34 6.06
CA ASN A 4 -6.54 -2.78 4.92
C ASN A 4 -7.42 -3.19 3.72
N TYR A 5 -8.58 -3.77 4.01
CA TYR A 5 -9.61 -4.07 3.02
C TYR A 5 -10.12 -2.83 2.25
N GLU A 6 -10.45 -1.74 2.96
CA GLU A 6 -10.89 -0.50 2.30
C GLU A 6 -9.76 0.11 1.46
N PHE A 7 -8.52 0.06 1.94
CA PHE A 7 -7.35 0.49 1.15
C PHE A 7 -7.22 -0.30 -0.16
N ILE A 8 -7.29 -1.64 -0.10
CA ILE A 8 -7.23 -2.51 -1.28
C ILE A 8 -8.33 -2.17 -2.28
N LYS A 9 -9.55 -1.95 -1.80
CA LYS A 9 -10.70 -1.60 -2.64
C LYS A 9 -10.51 -0.26 -3.33
N THR A 10 -10.10 0.77 -2.59
CA THR A 10 -9.80 2.10 -3.14
C THR A 10 -8.67 2.02 -4.17
N GLN A 11 -7.57 1.35 -3.84
CA GLN A 11 -6.41 1.21 -4.74
C GLN A 11 -6.78 0.46 -6.03
N ALA A 12 -7.54 -0.63 -5.94
CA ALA A 12 -8.00 -1.37 -7.12
C ALA A 12 -8.87 -0.48 -8.03
N TYR A 13 -9.77 0.32 -7.45
CA TYR A 13 -10.58 1.27 -8.19
C TYR A 13 -9.72 2.34 -8.90
N GLU A 14 -8.77 2.94 -8.18
CA GLU A 14 -7.88 3.98 -8.74
C GLU A 14 -7.02 3.43 -9.88
N ILE A 15 -6.46 2.23 -9.73
CA ILE A 15 -5.70 1.55 -10.79
C ILE A 15 -6.58 1.33 -12.01
N SER A 16 -7.77 0.75 -11.81
CA SER A 16 -8.68 0.49 -12.93
C SER A 16 -9.08 1.77 -13.64
N TRP A 17 -9.40 2.84 -12.90
CA TRP A 17 -9.69 4.15 -13.47
C TRP A 17 -8.52 4.71 -14.29
N ALA A 18 -7.29 4.63 -13.77
CA ALA A 18 -6.09 5.04 -14.50
C ALA A 18 -5.85 4.22 -15.77
N VAL A 19 -6.13 2.91 -15.73
CA VAL A 19 -6.08 2.03 -16.91
C VAL A 19 -7.08 2.48 -17.97
N PHE A 20 -8.33 2.78 -17.61
CA PHE A 20 -9.33 3.30 -18.57
C PHE A 20 -8.87 4.61 -19.22
N ARG A 21 -8.26 5.53 -18.46
CA ARG A 21 -7.72 6.78 -19.00
C ARG A 21 -6.57 6.54 -19.99
N CYS A 22 -5.72 5.55 -19.74
CA CYS A 22 -4.66 5.18 -20.68
C CYS A 22 -5.22 4.48 -21.93
N ALA A 23 -6.21 3.60 -21.75
CA ALA A 23 -6.82 2.79 -22.79
C ALA A 23 -7.63 3.63 -23.81
N GLU A 24 -8.10 4.81 -23.42
CA GLU A 24 -8.76 5.78 -24.31
C GLU A 24 -7.90 6.15 -25.53
N LEU A 25 -6.57 6.14 -25.37
CA LEU A 25 -5.62 6.51 -26.43
C LEU A 25 -5.24 5.33 -27.34
N PHE A 26 -5.74 4.12 -27.07
CA PHE A 26 -5.35 2.93 -27.82
C PHE A 26 -6.01 2.94 -29.20
N SER A 27 -5.18 2.73 -30.22
CA SER A 27 -5.63 2.56 -31.61
C SER A 27 -6.21 1.15 -31.86
N GLN A 28 -5.73 0.13 -31.15
CA GLN A 28 -6.18 -1.25 -31.32
C GLN A 28 -7.40 -1.57 -30.45
N ALA A 29 -8.60 -1.57 -31.04
CA ALA A 29 -9.85 -1.78 -30.32
C ALA A 29 -9.93 -3.12 -29.55
N LYS A 30 -9.36 -4.21 -30.11
CA LYS A 30 -9.34 -5.51 -29.44
C LYS A 30 -8.49 -5.49 -28.16
N LEU A 31 -7.27 -4.95 -28.24
CA LEU A 31 -6.39 -4.83 -27.08
C LEU A 31 -6.97 -3.90 -26.02
N ARG A 32 -7.58 -2.79 -26.44
CA ARG A 32 -8.29 -1.87 -25.56
C ARG A 32 -9.38 -2.61 -24.77
N GLY A 33 -10.25 -3.34 -25.45
CA GLY A 33 -11.33 -4.10 -24.81
C GLY A 33 -10.83 -5.13 -23.81
N GLU A 34 -9.74 -5.85 -24.12
CA GLU A 34 -9.15 -6.83 -23.19
C GLU A 34 -8.53 -6.17 -21.95
N VAL A 35 -7.84 -5.03 -22.12
CA VAL A 35 -7.25 -4.26 -21.01
C VAL A 35 -8.33 -3.68 -20.09
N GLU A 36 -9.39 -3.11 -20.67
CA GLU A 36 -10.54 -2.60 -19.93
C GLU A 36 -11.28 -3.71 -19.18
N ALA A 37 -11.50 -4.86 -19.83
CA ALA A 37 -12.12 -6.02 -19.20
C ALA A 37 -11.28 -6.52 -18.01
N ALA A 38 -9.96 -6.63 -18.15
CA ALA A 38 -9.06 -7.03 -17.06
C ALA A 38 -9.05 -6.01 -15.91
N ALA A 39 -9.19 -4.71 -16.20
CA ALA A 39 -9.35 -3.67 -15.17
C ALA A 39 -10.69 -3.76 -14.44
N VAL A 40 -11.78 -4.13 -15.11
CA VAL A 40 -13.07 -4.41 -14.45
C VAL A 40 -12.98 -5.67 -13.60
N ASP A 41 -12.35 -6.73 -14.11
CA ASP A 41 -12.12 -7.98 -13.36
C ASP A 41 -11.36 -7.73 -12.05
N LEU A 42 -10.44 -6.76 -12.03
CA LEU A 42 -9.69 -6.37 -10.83
C LEU A 42 -10.60 -5.81 -9.72
N ILE A 43 -11.66 -5.08 -10.08
CA ILE A 43 -12.64 -4.52 -9.13
C ILE A 43 -13.70 -5.56 -8.78
N ALA A 44 -14.18 -6.35 -9.75
CA ALA A 44 -15.37 -7.18 -9.58
C ALA A 44 -15.25 -8.23 -8.46
N ASP A 45 -14.03 -8.62 -8.11
CA ASP A 45 -13.79 -9.68 -7.14
C ASP A 45 -12.84 -9.21 -6.04
N HIS A 46 -13.36 -8.44 -5.10
CA HIS A 46 -12.64 -8.09 -3.86
C HIS A 46 -12.45 -9.31 -2.94
N ALA A 47 -13.12 -10.43 -3.24
CA ALA A 47 -13.09 -11.66 -2.45
C ALA A 47 -11.87 -12.55 -2.78
N VAL A 48 -10.81 -11.96 -3.34
CA VAL A 48 -9.49 -12.57 -3.56
C VAL A 48 -8.96 -13.29 -2.30
N ALA A 49 -9.37 -12.86 -1.11
CA ALA A 49 -8.93 -13.49 0.14
C ALA A 49 -9.41 -14.95 0.34
N ASN A 50 -10.32 -15.44 -0.49
CA ASN A 50 -10.75 -16.85 -0.49
C ASN A 50 -10.11 -17.69 -1.60
N SER A 51 -9.41 -17.09 -2.57
CA SER A 51 -8.81 -17.83 -3.68
C SER A 51 -7.29 -17.95 -3.52
N VAL A 52 -6.88 -19.22 -3.47
CA VAL A 52 -5.53 -19.76 -3.65
C VAL A 52 -4.58 -19.62 -2.44
N ALA A 53 -4.20 -20.78 -1.89
CA ALA A 53 -3.24 -20.95 -0.80
C ALA A 53 -1.80 -20.48 -1.16
N ASP A 54 -1.54 -20.19 -2.43
CA ASP A 54 -0.20 -19.94 -2.96
C ASP A 54 0.16 -18.46 -3.13
N GLY A 55 -0.74 -17.53 -2.75
CA GLY A 55 -0.43 -16.09 -2.82
C GLY A 55 -0.31 -15.53 -4.24
N ASP A 56 -0.89 -16.24 -5.20
CA ASP A 56 -0.99 -15.86 -6.61
C ASP A 56 -2.23 -15.02 -6.87
N PHE A 57 -2.09 -14.00 -7.71
CA PHE A 57 -3.16 -13.05 -8.04
C PHE A 57 -3.38 -13.01 -9.55
N PRO A 58 -4.03 -14.03 -10.15
CA PRO A 58 -4.07 -14.21 -11.60
C PRO A 58 -4.70 -13.03 -12.35
N ARG A 59 -5.61 -12.28 -11.70
CA ARG A 59 -6.22 -11.07 -12.27
C ARG A 59 -5.20 -9.93 -12.41
N ILE A 60 -4.34 -9.75 -11.40
CA ILE A 60 -3.24 -8.78 -11.43
C ILE A 60 -2.21 -9.19 -12.48
N ASP A 61 -1.87 -10.48 -12.55
CA ASP A 61 -0.91 -11.01 -13.53
C ASP A 61 -1.42 -10.85 -14.96
N LYS A 62 -2.72 -11.13 -15.19
CA LYS A 62 -3.40 -10.90 -16.47
C LYS A 62 -3.32 -9.42 -16.87
N LEU A 63 -3.72 -8.51 -15.99
CA LEU A 63 -3.69 -7.07 -16.27
C LEU A 63 -2.25 -6.58 -16.53
N THR A 64 -1.29 -7.01 -15.71
CA THR A 64 0.14 -6.69 -15.88
C THR A 64 0.66 -7.15 -17.24
N SER A 65 0.32 -8.37 -17.65
CA SER A 65 0.71 -8.93 -18.95
C SER A 65 0.12 -8.15 -20.12
N LEU A 66 -1.14 -7.72 -20.01
CA LEU A 66 -1.80 -6.92 -21.04
C LEU A 66 -1.23 -5.49 -21.13
N ILE A 67 -0.90 -4.85 -20.01
CA ILE A 67 -0.21 -3.55 -19.99
C ILE A 67 1.16 -3.67 -20.65
N ARG A 68 1.91 -4.75 -20.37
CA ARG A 68 3.21 -5.02 -20.99
C ARG A 68 3.11 -5.24 -22.49
N LEU A 69 2.07 -5.96 -22.94
CA LEU A 69 1.78 -6.08 -24.36
C LEU A 69 1.49 -4.71 -24.98
N ALA A 70 0.61 -3.91 -24.37
CA ALA A 70 0.28 -2.56 -24.82
C ALA A 70 1.50 -1.63 -24.90
N GLU A 71 2.44 -1.74 -23.96
CA GLU A 71 3.70 -1.00 -23.97
C GLU A 71 4.57 -1.44 -25.14
N SER A 72 4.74 -2.75 -25.34
CA SER A 72 5.58 -3.29 -26.42
C SER A 72 5.06 -2.93 -27.83
N VAL A 73 3.75 -2.78 -28.00
CA VAL A 73 3.12 -2.37 -29.27
C VAL A 73 2.91 -0.85 -29.38
N GLY A 74 3.46 -0.08 -28.44
CA GLY A 74 3.42 1.39 -28.45
C GLY A 74 2.04 2.01 -28.22
N GLN A 75 1.11 1.27 -27.61
CA GLN A 75 -0.24 1.76 -27.31
C GLN A 75 -0.29 2.55 -25.99
N ILE A 76 0.66 2.31 -25.08
CA ILE A 76 0.83 3.08 -23.85
C ILE A 76 2.27 3.62 -23.78
N ALA A 77 2.42 4.87 -23.33
CA ALA A 77 3.73 5.46 -23.10
C ALA A 77 4.45 4.74 -21.92
N PRO A 78 5.77 4.50 -22.00
CA PRO A 78 6.51 3.79 -20.94
C PRO A 78 6.37 4.45 -19.55
N VAL A 79 6.26 5.79 -19.51
CA VAL A 79 6.07 6.53 -18.25
C VAL A 79 4.75 6.13 -17.57
N ASN A 80 3.66 6.03 -18.33
CA ASN A 80 2.35 5.64 -17.80
C ASN A 80 2.33 4.16 -17.41
N ALA A 81 2.95 3.29 -18.22
CA ALA A 81 3.09 1.87 -17.91
C ALA A 81 3.84 1.64 -16.59
N ASN A 82 4.97 2.35 -16.38
CA ASN A 82 5.75 2.27 -15.15
C ASN A 82 4.97 2.69 -13.89
N VAL A 83 4.13 3.72 -14.00
CA VAL A 83 3.23 4.10 -12.90
C VAL A 83 2.26 2.96 -12.61
N LEU A 84 1.61 2.39 -13.63
CA LEU A 84 0.68 1.28 -13.44
C LEU A 84 1.36 0.04 -12.84
N TYR A 85 2.58 -0.31 -13.27
CA TYR A 85 3.33 -1.42 -12.69
C TYR A 85 3.61 -1.22 -11.20
N ARG A 86 4.02 -0.01 -10.81
CA ARG A 86 4.26 0.31 -9.40
C ARG A 86 2.99 0.18 -8.58
N GLU A 87 1.87 0.70 -9.08
CA GLU A 87 0.60 0.62 -8.36
C GLU A 87 0.05 -0.81 -8.28
N LEU A 88 0.26 -1.66 -9.30
CA LEU A 88 -0.09 -3.08 -9.27
C LEU A 88 0.78 -3.88 -8.28
N ASP A 89 2.09 -3.60 -8.19
CA ASP A 89 2.99 -4.20 -7.20
C ASP A 89 2.60 -3.80 -5.77
N ASN A 90 2.27 -2.53 -5.59
CA ASN A 90 1.69 -1.97 -4.38
C ASN A 90 0.40 -2.69 -3.94
N LEU A 91 -0.54 -2.89 -4.86
CA LEU A 91 -1.77 -3.64 -4.60
C LEU A 91 -1.49 -5.11 -4.24
N THR A 92 -0.57 -5.75 -4.97
CA THR A 92 -0.13 -7.13 -4.72
C THR A 92 0.40 -7.31 -3.29
N LYS A 93 1.25 -6.39 -2.82
CA LYS A 93 1.77 -6.40 -1.44
C LYS A 93 0.66 -6.27 -0.41
N ALA A 94 -0.28 -5.35 -0.63
CA ALA A 94 -1.41 -5.14 0.27
C ALA A 94 -2.31 -6.38 0.38
N LEU A 95 -2.58 -7.04 -0.76
CA LEU A 95 -3.33 -8.30 -0.79
C LEU A 95 -2.61 -9.43 -0.06
N ARG A 96 -1.28 -9.58 -0.23
CA ARG A 96 -0.52 -10.60 0.51
C ARG A 96 -0.60 -10.41 2.03
N ILE A 97 -0.51 -9.16 2.48
CA ILE A 97 -0.66 -8.83 3.91
C ILE A 97 -2.06 -9.19 4.39
N GLU A 98 -3.11 -8.83 3.63
CA GLU A 98 -4.50 -9.15 3.99
C GLU A 98 -4.74 -10.66 4.08
N VAL A 99 -4.27 -11.43 3.09
CA VAL A 99 -4.40 -12.90 3.06
C VAL A 99 -3.69 -13.52 4.27
N ALA A 100 -2.49 -13.06 4.61
CA ALA A 100 -1.75 -13.54 5.78
C ALA A 100 -2.49 -13.23 7.10
N GLU A 101 -3.06 -12.03 7.24
CA GLU A 101 -3.88 -11.66 8.40
C GLU A 101 -5.15 -12.51 8.50
N GLN A 102 -5.81 -12.79 7.38
CA GLN A 102 -7.00 -13.65 7.36
C GLN A 102 -6.68 -15.10 7.70
N HIS A 103 -5.56 -15.64 7.21
CA HIS A 103 -5.12 -16.99 7.57
C HIS A 103 -4.84 -17.09 9.08
N ASN A 104 -4.19 -16.08 9.66
CA ASN A 104 -3.94 -16.03 11.10
C ASN A 104 -5.26 -15.99 11.90
N LYS A 105 -6.24 -15.18 11.47
CA LYS A 105 -7.58 -15.15 12.08
C LYS A 105 -8.28 -16.51 12.00
N LYS A 106 -8.26 -17.17 10.83
CA LYS A 106 -8.86 -18.50 10.63
C LYS A 106 -8.22 -19.55 11.55
N ASN A 107 -6.90 -19.53 11.71
CA ASN A 107 -6.18 -20.45 12.61
C ASN A 107 -6.54 -20.22 14.08
N ILE A 108 -6.69 -18.97 14.52
CA ILE A 108 -7.14 -18.64 15.88
C ILE A 108 -8.56 -19.16 16.10
N THR A 109 -9.48 -18.92 15.16
CA THR A 109 -10.86 -19.41 15.25
C THR A 109 -10.92 -20.93 15.28
N ALA A 110 -10.20 -21.62 14.40
CA ALA A 110 -10.13 -23.08 14.38
C ALA A 110 -9.53 -23.63 15.69
N SER A 111 -8.51 -22.98 16.24
CA SER A 111 -7.92 -23.37 17.53
C SER A 111 -8.92 -23.18 18.69
N LEU A 112 -9.69 -22.09 18.69
CA LEU A 112 -10.73 -21.86 19.69
C LEU A 112 -11.85 -22.89 19.57
N GLU A 113 -12.32 -23.18 18.34
CA GLU A 113 -13.30 -24.23 18.10
C GLU A 113 -12.80 -25.58 18.60
N GLN A 114 -11.53 -25.95 18.36
CA GLN A 114 -10.96 -27.20 18.89
C GLN A 114 -10.95 -27.25 20.42
N ILE A 115 -10.73 -26.13 21.12
CA ILE A 115 -10.78 -26.07 22.58
C ILE A 115 -12.20 -26.35 23.10
N PHE A 116 -13.23 -25.79 22.44
CA PHE A 116 -14.63 -25.95 22.85
C PHE A 116 -15.30 -27.22 22.33
N THR A 117 -14.82 -27.78 21.22
CA THR A 117 -15.33 -29.02 20.62
C THR A 117 -14.56 -30.26 21.02
N ASN A 118 -13.55 -30.13 21.91
CA ASN A 118 -12.76 -31.25 22.39
C ASN A 118 -13.68 -32.33 22.99
N THR A 119 -13.92 -33.36 22.19
CA THR A 119 -14.78 -34.51 22.47
C THR A 119 -14.30 -35.29 23.69
N ALA A 120 -13.07 -35.06 24.17
CA ALA A 120 -12.60 -35.58 25.45
C ALA A 120 -13.45 -35.08 26.65
N TYR A 121 -13.97 -33.85 26.61
CA TYR A 121 -14.90 -33.38 27.65
C TYR A 121 -16.29 -34.03 27.50
N ALA A 122 -16.79 -34.21 26.27
CA ALA A 122 -18.07 -34.84 26.02
C ALA A 122 -18.09 -36.34 26.44
N ASN A 123 -16.98 -37.06 26.25
CA ASN A 123 -16.88 -38.48 26.61
C ASN A 123 -16.77 -38.72 28.13
N ASN A 124 -16.30 -37.74 28.91
CA ASN A 124 -16.22 -37.85 30.38
C ASN A 124 -17.54 -37.47 31.10
N LEU A 125 -18.55 -37.02 30.36
CA LEU A 125 -19.90 -36.73 30.87
C LEU A 125 -20.89 -37.87 30.60
N GLN A 126 -20.41 -39.06 30.21
CA GLN A 126 -21.24 -40.25 30.20
C GLN A 126 -21.82 -40.44 31.62
N PRO A 127 -23.16 -40.48 31.77
CA PRO A 127 -23.79 -40.68 33.07
C PRO A 127 -23.31 -42.00 33.64
N ILE A 128 -22.88 -41.98 34.90
CA ILE A 128 -22.59 -43.18 35.70
C ILE A 128 -23.91 -43.97 35.78
N THR A 129 -24.19 -44.80 34.78
CA THR A 129 -25.23 -45.80 34.84
C THR A 129 -24.66 -46.93 35.68
N ASN A 130 -24.95 -46.86 36.98
CA ASN A 130 -24.84 -47.98 37.89
C ASN A 130 -25.55 -49.18 37.25
N ASN A 131 -24.80 -50.19 36.84
CA ASN A 131 -25.26 -51.56 36.88
C ASN A 131 -24.07 -52.50 37.12
N GLN A 132 -24.11 -53.09 38.31
CA GLN A 132 -23.42 -54.32 38.65
C GLN A 132 -23.76 -55.40 37.61
N GLN A 133 -22.75 -56.16 37.21
CA GLN A 133 -22.49 -57.56 37.60
C GLN A 133 -22.05 -58.44 36.41
N GLN A 134 -20.84 -59.01 36.58
CA GLN A 134 -20.33 -60.27 35.98
C GLN A 134 -20.17 -60.26 34.45
N ASN A 135 -19.06 -60.72 33.86
CA ASN A 135 -18.45 -62.01 34.08
C ASN A 135 -17.08 -62.09 33.37
N SER A 136 -16.26 -63.02 33.84
CA SER A 136 -14.89 -63.38 33.46
C SER A 136 -14.62 -63.67 31.97
N GLY A 137 -13.42 -63.31 31.50
CA GLY A 137 -12.82 -63.87 30.29
C GLY A 137 -11.37 -63.43 30.08
N LEU A 138 -10.43 -64.36 30.30
CA LEU A 138 -8.99 -64.22 30.07
C LEU A 138 -8.66 -63.92 28.59
N GLY A 139 -7.62 -63.12 28.33
CA GLY A 139 -7.05 -62.99 26.99
C GLY A 139 -5.98 -61.91 26.82
N ASP A 140 -4.77 -62.22 27.26
CA ASP A 140 -3.45 -61.94 26.67
C ASP A 140 -3.04 -60.62 25.97
N SER A 141 -1.82 -60.23 26.35
CA SER A 141 -0.73 -59.69 25.51
C SER A 141 -0.69 -58.20 25.11
N ALA A 142 0.05 -57.46 25.96
CA ALA A 142 1.23 -56.65 25.63
C ALA A 142 1.36 -56.03 24.22
N ARG A 143 1.42 -54.69 24.17
CA ARG A 143 2.51 -53.96 23.48
C ARG A 143 2.58 -52.50 23.91
N ILE A 144 3.70 -52.17 24.54
CA ILE A 144 4.13 -50.83 24.93
C ILE A 144 4.76 -50.17 23.69
N SER A 145 4.24 -49.03 23.26
CA SER A 145 4.91 -48.14 22.31
C SER A 145 4.88 -46.73 22.88
N SER A 146 6.01 -46.34 23.47
CA SER A 146 6.33 -44.98 23.89
C SER A 146 6.71 -44.14 22.68
N ALA A 147 5.92 -43.10 22.38
CA ALA A 147 6.27 -42.07 21.41
C ALA A 147 6.52 -40.74 22.14
N THR A 148 7.77 -40.29 22.09
CA THR A 148 8.30 -39.04 22.62
C THR A 148 7.77 -37.86 21.79
N SER A 149 7.01 -36.97 22.42
CA SER A 149 6.51 -35.73 21.83
C SER A 149 7.56 -34.62 21.94
N ALA A 150 8.19 -34.29 20.81
CA ALA A 150 9.10 -33.16 20.68
C ALA A 150 8.30 -31.85 20.50
N SER A 151 8.65 -30.82 21.27
CA SER A 151 8.08 -29.48 21.20
C SER A 151 8.54 -28.71 19.95
N PRO A 152 7.68 -27.88 19.30
CA PRO A 152 8.08 -27.05 18.18
C PRO A 152 8.70 -25.72 18.67
N ILE A 153 9.89 -25.41 18.14
CA ILE A 153 10.58 -24.12 18.29
C ILE A 153 9.97 -23.14 17.28
N ILE A 154 9.42 -22.03 17.78
CA ILE A 154 8.83 -20.95 16.96
C ILE A 154 9.95 -19.96 16.57
N PRO A 155 10.21 -19.72 15.27
CA PRO A 155 11.13 -18.68 14.83
C PRO A 155 10.43 -17.31 14.87
N THR A 156 10.98 -16.37 15.63
CA THR A 156 10.55 -14.97 15.65
C THR A 156 11.05 -14.26 14.39
N LEU A 157 10.16 -14.04 13.41
CA LEU A 157 10.43 -13.27 12.20
C LEU A 157 10.33 -11.77 12.51
N ARG A 158 11.45 -11.04 12.39
CA ARG A 158 11.49 -9.57 12.49
C ARG A 158 10.83 -8.96 11.26
N GLN A 159 9.91 -8.03 11.50
CA GLN A 159 9.08 -7.37 10.49
C GLN A 159 9.59 -5.94 10.27
N ASP A 160 10.38 -5.71 9.22
CA ASP A 160 10.72 -4.38 8.75
C ASP A 160 9.52 -3.78 8.00
N LYS A 161 9.00 -2.67 8.51
CA LYS A 161 7.87 -1.92 7.94
C LYS A 161 8.36 -0.53 7.54
N ASP A 162 8.71 -0.34 6.28
CA ASP A 162 8.82 0.98 5.66
C ASP A 162 8.57 0.89 4.15
N THR A 163 7.29 0.90 3.74
CA THR A 163 6.91 1.18 2.35
C THR A 163 5.92 2.34 2.37
N GLN A 164 6.42 3.52 2.02
CA GLN A 164 5.70 4.78 2.00
C GLN A 164 5.06 4.99 0.61
N PHE A 165 3.73 4.90 0.53
CA PHE A 165 2.96 5.11 -0.70
C PHE A 165 2.87 6.60 -1.05
N GLY A 166 3.15 6.95 -2.31
CA GLY A 166 3.05 8.32 -2.84
C GLY A 166 1.63 8.62 -3.32
N SER A 167 1.19 9.87 -3.15
CA SER A 167 -0.15 10.35 -3.55
C SER A 167 -0.30 10.41 -5.08
N VAL A 168 -1.42 9.86 -5.58
CA VAL A 168 -1.75 9.68 -7.00
C VAL A 168 -2.14 11.01 -7.69
N GLU A 169 -2.55 12.02 -6.92
CA GLU A 169 -2.98 13.33 -7.44
C GLU A 169 -1.86 14.12 -8.15
N ALA A 170 -0.58 13.87 -7.80
CA ALA A 170 0.54 14.57 -8.40
C ALA A 170 0.83 14.15 -9.86
N LEU A 171 0.30 13.01 -10.33
CA LEU A 171 0.63 12.45 -11.65
C LEU A 171 -0.38 12.83 -12.75
N LEU A 172 -1.58 13.26 -12.38
CA LEU A 172 -2.62 13.67 -13.33
C LEU A 172 -2.34 15.02 -14.02
N SER A 173 -1.43 15.83 -13.49
CA SER A 173 -1.07 17.15 -14.06
C SER A 173 -0.13 17.08 -15.27
N ALA A 174 0.43 15.91 -15.63
CA ALA A 174 1.43 15.80 -16.70
C ALA A 174 0.86 15.41 -18.08
N ALA A 175 -0.42 15.02 -18.18
CA ALA A 175 -0.96 14.36 -19.38
C ALA A 175 -1.72 15.28 -20.37
N VAL A 176 -1.78 16.60 -20.13
CA VAL A 176 -2.42 17.55 -21.07
C VAL A 176 -1.35 18.30 -21.86
N ARG A 177 -0.75 17.66 -22.86
CA ARG A 177 -0.07 18.36 -23.95
C ARG A 177 -0.83 18.08 -25.25
N PRO A 178 -1.54 19.07 -25.83
CA PRO A 178 -2.12 18.90 -27.15
C PRO A 178 -0.99 18.69 -28.17
N ALA A 179 -1.15 17.66 -29.00
CA ALA A 179 -0.26 17.38 -30.11
C ALA A 179 -0.17 18.61 -31.03
N GLN A 180 1.00 19.24 -31.04
CA GLN A 180 1.32 20.34 -31.94
C GLN A 180 1.52 19.76 -33.34
N LEU A 181 0.46 19.84 -34.16
CA LEU A 181 0.56 19.62 -35.60
C LEU A 181 1.53 20.64 -36.18
N THR A 182 2.55 20.16 -36.88
CA THR A 182 3.45 20.97 -37.71
C THR A 182 2.78 21.31 -39.04
N PRO A 183 2.63 22.59 -39.38
CA PRO A 183 2.58 23.01 -40.77
C PRO A 183 3.83 23.82 -41.14
N ALA A 184 4.38 23.54 -42.32
CA ALA A 184 5.27 24.43 -43.06
C ALA A 184 4.81 24.38 -44.54
N PRO A 185 5.13 25.37 -45.41
CA PRO A 185 5.86 26.64 -45.20
C PRO A 185 5.19 27.88 -45.86
N MET A 186 5.88 29.04 -45.77
CA MET A 186 5.64 30.33 -46.47
C MET A 186 4.52 31.20 -45.85
N GLN A 187 4.67 32.49 -45.50
CA GLN A 187 5.30 33.63 -46.16
C GLN A 187 5.69 34.76 -45.18
N LYS A 188 6.31 35.81 -45.74
CA LYS A 188 7.18 36.84 -45.15
C LYS A 188 6.42 38.16 -44.87
N ALA A 189 6.85 38.88 -43.81
CA ALA A 189 6.66 40.33 -43.49
C ALA A 189 5.38 40.77 -42.74
N PRO A 190 5.33 42.01 -42.17
CA PRO A 190 6.29 42.67 -41.30
C PRO A 190 5.71 43.12 -39.93
N ILE A 191 6.66 43.43 -39.06
CA ILE A 191 6.59 43.90 -37.67
C ILE A 191 5.68 45.12 -37.44
N VAL A 192 4.77 45.02 -36.46
CA VAL A 192 4.20 46.16 -35.72
C VAL A 192 4.42 45.94 -34.23
N ARG A 193 5.25 46.81 -33.64
CA ARG A 193 5.59 46.83 -32.21
C ARG A 193 4.45 47.46 -31.41
N GLN A 194 4.04 46.84 -30.31
CA GLN A 194 3.31 47.51 -29.23
C GLN A 194 4.07 47.38 -27.90
N PRO A 195 3.93 48.34 -26.97
CA PRO A 195 4.77 48.48 -25.79
C PRO A 195 4.27 47.62 -24.62
N LEU A 196 5.22 47.01 -23.92
CA LEU A 196 5.03 46.26 -22.68
C LEU A 196 4.85 47.21 -21.49
N THR A 197 3.83 46.96 -20.68
CA THR A 197 3.73 47.45 -19.30
C THR A 197 4.21 46.33 -18.34
N PRO A 198 5.03 46.65 -17.33
CA PRO A 198 5.46 45.68 -16.33
C PRO A 198 4.49 45.69 -15.13
N VAL A 199 3.74 44.60 -14.92
CA VAL A 199 3.02 44.38 -13.65
C VAL A 199 3.75 43.28 -12.89
N SER A 200 4.42 43.72 -11.81
CA SER A 200 4.98 42.87 -10.77
C SER A 200 3.87 42.20 -9.98
N SER A 201 3.86 40.88 -9.99
CA SER A 201 3.30 40.07 -8.91
C SER A 201 4.02 38.73 -8.90
N ALA A 202 5.17 38.71 -8.24
CA ALA A 202 5.88 37.50 -7.88
C ALA A 202 5.16 36.83 -6.70
N THR A 203 4.10 36.07 -6.99
CA THR A 203 3.70 34.97 -6.13
C THR A 203 4.61 33.81 -6.49
N ALA A 204 5.60 33.54 -5.63
CA ALA A 204 6.48 32.41 -5.73
C ALA A 204 5.63 31.12 -5.80
N SER A 205 5.53 30.54 -6.98
CA SER A 205 5.13 29.15 -7.16
C SER A 205 6.24 28.29 -6.58
N VAL A 206 6.19 28.10 -5.26
CA VAL A 206 7.06 27.17 -4.53
C VAL A 206 6.85 25.82 -5.18
N GLN A 207 7.82 25.41 -6.00
CA GLN A 207 7.96 24.05 -6.48
C GLN A 207 7.72 23.13 -5.29
N ALA A 208 6.89 22.11 -5.50
CA ALA A 208 6.61 21.04 -4.55
C ALA A 208 7.87 20.20 -4.28
N GLY A 209 8.90 20.83 -3.69
CA GLY A 209 9.90 20.14 -2.93
C GLY A 209 9.17 19.42 -1.79
N SER A 210 9.54 18.17 -1.55
CA SER A 210 9.02 17.40 -0.43
C SER A 210 9.00 18.29 0.82
N TRP A 211 7.84 18.43 1.47
CA TRP A 211 7.68 19.24 2.69
C TRP A 211 8.75 18.96 3.75
N GLN A 212 9.32 17.75 3.74
CA GLN A 212 10.48 17.38 4.54
C GLN A 212 11.70 18.30 4.34
N PHE A 213 12.01 18.70 3.10
CA PHE A 213 13.11 19.62 2.80
C PHE A 213 12.81 21.04 3.29
N VAL A 214 11.57 21.51 3.09
CA VAL A 214 11.13 22.84 3.55
C VAL A 214 11.20 22.93 5.07
N ILE A 215 10.71 21.91 5.79
CA ILE A 215 10.80 21.82 7.25
C ILE A 215 12.26 21.75 7.70
N LEU A 216 13.10 20.95 7.05
CA LEU A 216 14.53 20.86 7.38
C LEU A 216 15.23 22.21 7.22
N GLN A 217 14.97 22.93 6.12
CA GLN A 217 15.56 24.25 5.88
C GLN A 217 15.12 25.23 6.97
N LYS A 218 13.84 25.21 7.34
CA LYS A 218 13.32 26.07 8.41
C LYS A 218 13.97 25.77 9.77
N VAL A 219 14.18 24.49 10.09
CA VAL A 219 14.89 24.07 11.31
C VAL A 219 16.34 24.57 11.30
N LYS A 220 17.01 24.56 10.13
CA LYS A 220 18.37 25.13 9.98
C LYS A 220 18.39 26.64 10.20
N ASP A 221 17.44 27.36 9.62
CA ASP A 221 17.37 28.82 9.71
C ASP A 221 17.08 29.31 11.14
N LEU A 222 16.24 28.60 11.88
CA LEU A 222 15.90 28.92 13.28
C LEU A 222 16.94 28.41 14.29
N GLY A 223 17.84 27.51 13.87
CA GLY A 223 18.78 26.82 14.74
C GLY A 223 18.09 25.75 15.60
N GLN A 224 17.31 26.18 16.60
CA GLN A 224 16.52 25.31 17.47
C GLN A 224 15.06 25.74 17.43
N THR A 225 14.14 24.80 17.21
CA THR A 225 12.71 25.10 17.10
C THR A 225 11.83 24.03 17.75
N THR A 226 10.60 24.41 18.12
CA THR A 226 9.58 23.50 18.66
C THR A 226 8.53 23.15 17.60
N THR A 227 7.79 22.06 17.81
CA THR A 227 6.66 21.70 16.92
C THR A 227 5.63 22.85 16.83
N LYS A 228 5.41 23.60 17.92
CA LYS A 228 4.47 24.73 17.94
C LYS A 228 4.90 25.87 17.01
N GLU A 229 6.19 26.20 16.98
CA GLU A 229 6.75 27.24 16.11
C GLU A 229 6.70 26.84 14.63
N LEU A 230 6.94 25.56 14.34
CA LEU A 230 6.80 25.03 12.99
C LEU A 230 5.33 25.06 12.53
N THR A 231 4.38 24.68 13.38
CA THR A 231 2.94 24.80 13.07
C THR A 231 2.53 26.26 12.82
N ALA A 232 3.10 27.21 13.56
CA ALA A 232 2.85 28.63 13.32
C ALA A 232 3.47 29.15 12.01
N SER A 233 4.58 28.53 11.56
CA SER A 233 5.25 28.88 10.30
C SER A 233 4.59 28.27 9.06
N PHE A 234 3.85 27.17 9.22
CA PHE A 234 3.24 26.38 8.15
C PHE A 234 1.75 26.10 8.46
N PRO A 235 0.88 27.11 8.45
CA PRO A 235 -0.54 26.94 8.78
C PRO A 235 -1.29 26.00 7.81
N GLU A 236 -0.76 25.78 6.61
CA GLU A 236 -1.28 24.84 5.61
C GLU A 236 -1.03 23.36 5.93
N ILE A 237 -0.16 23.06 6.90
CA ILE A 237 0.18 21.69 7.29
C ILE A 237 -0.34 21.38 8.69
N SER A 238 -1.00 20.23 8.84
CA SER A 238 -1.41 19.78 10.18
C SER A 238 -0.20 19.50 11.08
N GLU A 239 -0.32 19.80 12.38
CA GLU A 239 0.72 19.49 13.37
C GLU A 239 1.13 18.00 13.34
N ARG A 240 0.17 17.11 13.10
CA ARG A 240 0.42 15.66 12.98
C ARG A 240 1.39 15.34 11.83
N THR A 241 1.18 15.97 10.68
CA THR A 241 2.06 15.82 9.51
C THR A 241 3.45 16.39 9.78
N ILE A 242 3.55 17.52 10.47
CA ILE A 242 4.83 18.11 10.89
C ILE A 242 5.59 17.13 11.81
N ARG A 243 4.93 16.54 12.82
CA ARG A 243 5.54 15.54 13.72
C ARG A 243 6.04 14.32 12.94
N PHE A 244 5.29 13.86 11.94
CA PHE A 244 5.70 12.75 11.07
C PHE A 244 7.00 13.07 10.30
N TYR A 245 7.10 14.26 9.70
CA TYR A 245 8.33 14.65 8.99
C TYR A 245 9.51 14.88 9.93
N LEU A 246 9.28 15.46 11.11
CA LEU A 246 10.32 15.61 12.12
C LEU A 246 10.85 14.24 12.58
N GLN A 247 9.98 13.25 12.78
CA GLN A 247 10.40 11.90 13.12
C GLN A 247 11.29 11.30 12.02
N LYS A 248 10.89 11.40 10.74
CA LYS A 248 11.72 10.96 9.61
C LYS A 248 13.08 11.66 9.55
N LEU A 249 13.13 12.96 9.82
CA LEU A 249 14.39 13.71 9.82
C LEU A 249 15.31 13.30 10.99
N VAL A 250 14.74 12.93 12.13
CA VAL A 250 15.48 12.37 13.28
C VAL A 250 16.01 10.98 12.94
N ASP A 251 15.16 10.11 12.38
CA ASP A 251 15.53 8.73 12.01
C ASP A 251 16.63 8.73 10.94
N ASN A 252 16.58 9.68 10.00
CA ASN A 252 17.61 9.89 8.98
C ASN A 252 18.87 10.59 9.52
N GLY A 253 18.91 10.97 10.79
CA GLY A 253 20.05 11.67 11.41
C GLY A 253 20.31 13.08 10.87
N SER A 254 19.32 13.72 10.23
CA SER A 254 19.43 15.09 9.68
C SER A 254 19.16 16.18 10.72
N ILE A 255 18.36 15.87 11.74
CA ILE A 255 18.09 16.74 12.89
C ILE A 255 18.21 15.93 14.18
N ASP A 256 18.60 16.59 15.26
CA ASP A 256 18.63 16.01 16.60
C ASP A 256 17.39 16.46 17.39
N ARG A 257 16.78 15.53 18.12
CA ARG A 257 15.71 15.83 19.09
C ARG A 257 16.33 16.14 20.44
N ILE A 258 16.06 17.33 20.96
CA ILE A 258 16.55 17.83 22.25
C ILE A 258 15.40 17.79 23.27
N GLY A 259 15.63 17.11 24.39
CA GLY A 259 14.68 17.01 25.50
C GLY A 259 13.97 15.65 25.60
N SER A 260 13.23 15.47 26.70
CA SER A 260 12.45 14.26 26.96
C SER A 260 11.29 14.12 25.98
N SER A 261 10.89 12.88 25.70
CA SER A 261 9.81 12.61 24.75
C SER A 261 8.51 13.24 25.24
N GLY A 262 8.01 14.25 24.54
CA GLY A 262 6.79 14.96 24.92
C GLY A 262 6.52 16.22 24.07
N PRO A 263 5.46 16.99 24.39
CA PRO A 263 5.08 18.20 23.66
C PRO A 263 6.08 19.36 23.83
N GLY A 264 7.04 19.23 24.75
CA GLY A 264 8.13 20.19 24.96
C GLY A 264 9.44 19.81 24.25
N SER A 265 9.44 18.81 23.37
CA SER A 265 10.66 18.47 22.62
C SER A 265 11.02 19.61 21.64
N ALA A 266 12.31 19.96 21.63
CA ALA A 266 12.88 20.86 20.65
C ALA A 266 13.67 20.06 19.59
N TYR A 267 13.86 20.65 18.42
CA TYR A 267 14.55 20.06 17.29
C TYR A 267 15.63 21.02 16.82
N ARG A 268 16.81 20.49 16.52
CA ARG A 268 17.95 21.28 16.03
C ARG A 268 18.56 20.57 14.83
N ALA A 269 18.97 21.32 13.81
CA ALA A 269 19.69 20.73 12.69
C ALA A 269 21.04 20.14 13.16
N LYS A 270 21.41 18.99 12.61
CA LYS A 270 22.74 18.42 12.85
C LYS A 270 23.75 19.16 11.98
N GLY A 271 24.75 19.77 12.63
CA GLY A 271 25.82 20.55 11.98
C GLY A 271 26.89 19.67 11.37
#